data_AF-A0A451CAN9-F1
#
_entry.id   AF-A0A451CAN9-F1
#
_cell.length_a   1.000
_cell.length_b   1.000
_cell.length_c   1.000
_cell.angle_alpha   90.00
_cell.angle_beta   90.00
_cell.angle_gamma   90.00
#
_symmetry.space_group_name_H-M   'P 1'
#
loop_
_entity.id
_entity.type
_entity.pdbx_description
1 polymer ?
#
loop_
_entity_poly.entity_id
_entity_poly.type
_entity_poly.pdbx_seq_one_letter_code
_entity_poly.pdbx_strand_id
1 'polypeptide(L)'
;MYLVRLLTKCLITYPRWYRNLSAAVLEGLNGKYFSKTKKKKTNSSLTEAQQSKIEDCSLTLHVIKPPTQDRVTFDLFDRVNRGGTRLNNQEMRNAIYQGAATKLLNELVSFESFKEATENAIKPERMKDRYLVLRLIGFYLWRKKQLLSVKERGTPPVEYRSDLEDFLGKTMTFLNDPASNTFCEKFPASFDEGVTRLPLLLLDQ
;
A
#
# COMPACT_ATOMS: atom_id res chain seq x y z
N MET A 1 -14.66 -13.77 -0.80
CA MET A 1 -13.29 -14.17 -0.40
C MET A 1 -12.22 -13.09 -0.57
N TYR A 2 -12.40 -12.07 -1.43
CA TYR A 2 -11.43 -10.96 -1.60
C TYR A 2 -11.52 -9.86 -0.51
N LEU A 3 -12.71 -9.59 0.04
CA LEU A 3 -12.93 -8.51 1.02
C LEU A 3 -12.32 -8.82 2.39
N VAL A 4 -12.41 -10.08 2.84
CA VAL A 4 -11.75 -10.55 4.08
C VAL A 4 -10.24 -10.37 3.97
N ARG A 5 -9.64 -10.58 2.79
CA ARG A 5 -8.21 -10.35 2.52
C ARG A 5 -7.79 -8.87 2.57
N LEU A 6 -8.68 -7.93 2.24
CA LEU A 6 -8.35 -6.49 2.27
C LEU A 6 -8.31 -5.98 3.72
N LEU A 7 -9.32 -6.33 4.53
CA LEU A 7 -9.34 -5.99 5.96
C LEU A 7 -8.27 -6.74 6.75
N THR A 8 -8.07 -8.04 6.51
CA THR A 8 -6.96 -8.76 7.15
C THR A 8 -5.60 -8.26 6.70
N LYS A 9 -5.38 -7.79 5.45
CA LYS A 9 -4.08 -7.20 5.10
C LYS A 9 -3.88 -5.79 5.67
N CYS A 10 -4.91 -4.96 5.77
CA CYS A 10 -4.78 -3.69 6.50
C CYS A 10 -4.45 -3.91 7.98
N LEU A 11 -4.96 -4.98 8.60
CA LEU A 11 -4.68 -5.34 9.98
C LEU A 11 -3.37 -6.16 10.18
N ILE A 12 -2.96 -6.99 9.22
CA ILE A 12 -1.83 -7.94 9.38
C ILE A 12 -0.51 -7.42 8.77
N THR A 13 -0.54 -6.57 7.75
CA THR A 13 0.70 -6.20 7.01
C THR A 13 1.60 -5.23 7.78
N TYR A 14 1.13 -4.68 8.91
CA TYR A 14 1.95 -3.79 9.73
C TYR A 14 1.67 -4.02 11.23
N PRO A 15 2.52 -4.79 11.93
CA PRO A 15 2.37 -5.08 13.37
C PRO A 15 2.44 -3.84 14.28
N ARG A 16 2.92 -2.70 13.77
CA ARG A 16 3.21 -1.49 14.57
C ARG A 16 1.99 -0.59 14.82
N TRP A 17 0.85 -0.86 14.17
CA TRP A 17 -0.35 -0.01 14.20
C TRP A 17 -1.28 -0.27 15.39
N TYR A 18 -1.06 -1.36 16.12
CA TYR A 18 -1.85 -1.74 17.30
C TYR A 18 -1.51 -0.95 18.56
N ARG A 19 -0.51 -0.05 18.55
CA ARG A 19 -0.02 0.58 19.79
C ARG A 19 -0.99 1.52 20.50
N ASN A 20 -2.09 1.95 19.86
CA ASN A 20 -3.03 2.92 20.44
C ASN A 20 -4.50 2.50 20.33
N LEU A 21 -4.82 1.22 20.21
CA LEU A 21 -6.16 0.75 20.60
C LEU A 21 -6.13 0.63 22.13
N SER A 22 -6.93 1.42 22.84
CA SER A 22 -7.15 1.27 24.30
C SER A 22 -7.90 -0.03 24.66
N ALA A 23 -8.04 -0.97 23.72
CA ALA A 23 -8.33 -2.34 24.05
C ALA A 23 -7.09 -2.88 24.77
N ALA A 24 -7.23 -3.24 26.04
CA ALA A 24 -6.21 -3.99 26.76
C ALA A 24 -5.67 -5.07 25.82
N VAL A 25 -4.40 -4.92 25.38
CA VAL A 25 -3.77 -5.89 24.50
C VAL A 25 -3.82 -7.20 25.26
N LEU A 26 -4.55 -8.18 24.74
CA LEU A 26 -4.69 -9.48 25.37
C LEU A 26 -3.38 -10.24 25.19
N GLU A 27 -2.32 -9.80 25.87
CA GLU A 27 -0.96 -10.33 25.73
C GLU A 27 -0.93 -11.85 25.97
N GLY A 28 -1.77 -12.33 26.89
CA GLY A 28 -1.96 -13.76 27.17
C GLY A 28 -2.62 -14.59 26.06
N LEU A 29 -3.07 -13.95 24.97
CA LEU A 29 -3.59 -14.59 23.76
C LEU A 29 -2.61 -14.52 22.58
N ASN A 30 -1.49 -13.81 22.70
CA ASN A 30 -0.49 -13.74 21.64
C ASN A 30 0.05 -15.14 21.31
N GLY A 31 0.11 -15.46 20.01
CA GLY A 31 0.58 -16.76 19.53
C GLY A 31 -0.38 -17.94 19.76
N LYS A 32 -1.59 -17.71 20.30
CA LYS A 32 -2.60 -18.75 20.43
C LYS A 32 -3.42 -18.92 19.14
N TYR A 33 -3.75 -20.17 18.82
CA TYR A 33 -4.62 -20.56 17.73
C TYR A 33 -6.05 -20.75 18.23
N PHE A 34 -7.01 -20.42 17.36
CA PHE A 34 -8.44 -20.55 17.68
C PHE A 34 -8.82 -21.98 18.08
N SER A 35 -8.41 -22.99 17.30
CA SER A 35 -8.62 -24.40 17.63
C SER A 35 -7.36 -25.23 17.36
N LYS A 36 -7.34 -26.47 17.89
CA LYS A 36 -6.25 -27.43 17.68
C LYS A 36 -6.26 -27.89 16.21
N THR A 37 -5.24 -27.51 15.44
CA THR A 37 -5.01 -28.13 14.12
C THR A 37 -4.23 -29.44 14.27
N LYS A 38 -4.56 -30.46 13.46
CA LYS A 38 -3.97 -31.82 13.51
C LYS A 38 -2.43 -31.88 13.42
N LYS A 39 -1.74 -30.78 13.08
CA LYS A 39 -0.29 -30.76 12.83
C LYS A 39 0.59 -30.15 13.94
N LYS A 40 0.04 -29.54 14.99
CA LYS A 40 0.84 -29.04 16.13
C LYS A 40 0.09 -29.24 17.46
N LYS A 41 0.37 -30.37 18.12
CA LYS A 41 0.15 -30.52 19.56
C LYS A 41 1.24 -29.70 20.27
N THR A 42 0.87 -28.61 20.94
CA THR A 42 1.48 -28.12 22.20
C THR A 42 0.93 -26.74 22.56
N ASN A 43 0.25 -26.63 23.71
CA ASN A 43 0.09 -25.46 24.59
C ASN A 43 -0.36 -24.09 24.05
N SER A 44 -0.64 -23.94 22.76
CA SER A 44 -0.93 -22.65 22.13
C SER A 44 -2.34 -22.57 21.55
N SER A 45 -3.35 -23.22 22.13
CA SER A 45 -4.75 -23.07 21.67
C SER A 45 -5.59 -22.31 22.69
N LEU A 46 -6.60 -21.56 22.22
CA LEU A 46 -7.58 -20.89 23.09
C LEU A 46 -8.38 -21.90 23.92
N THR A 47 -8.81 -21.51 25.11
CA THR A 47 -9.77 -22.31 25.90
C THR A 47 -11.15 -22.28 25.23
N GLU A 48 -12.00 -23.27 25.51
CA GLU A 48 -13.36 -23.31 24.95
C GLU A 48 -14.16 -22.04 25.31
N ALA A 49 -14.06 -21.58 26.57
CA ALA A 49 -14.69 -20.32 26.98
C ALA A 49 -14.17 -19.08 26.21
N GLN A 50 -12.90 -19.08 25.79
CA GLN A 50 -12.34 -18.02 24.95
C GLN A 50 -12.82 -18.13 23.50
N GLN A 51 -12.97 -19.35 22.99
CA GLN A 51 -13.53 -19.60 21.65
C GLN A 51 -14.98 -19.14 21.58
N SER A 52 -15.83 -19.55 22.53
CA SER A 52 -17.24 -19.13 22.58
C SER A 52 -17.39 -17.62 22.64
N LYS A 53 -16.59 -16.92 23.46
CA LYS A 53 -16.60 -15.44 23.49
C LYS A 53 -16.28 -14.79 22.14
N ILE A 54 -15.41 -15.40 21.34
CA ILE A 54 -15.08 -14.91 19.99
C ILE A 54 -16.21 -15.22 19.02
N GLU A 55 -16.83 -16.41 19.11
CA GLU A 55 -17.94 -16.83 18.25
C GLU A 55 -19.21 -16.02 18.53
N ASP A 56 -19.48 -15.70 19.80
CA ASP A 56 -20.61 -14.88 20.23
C ASP A 56 -20.42 -13.39 19.90
N CYS A 57 -19.22 -12.99 19.45
CA CYS A 57 -18.94 -11.61 19.09
C CYS A 57 -19.62 -11.25 17.76
N SER A 58 -20.70 -10.47 17.84
CA SER A 58 -21.37 -9.93 16.66
C SER A 58 -20.49 -8.88 15.98
N LEU A 59 -20.07 -9.18 14.74
CA LEU A 59 -19.33 -8.24 13.89
C LEU A 59 -20.32 -7.49 13.01
N THR A 60 -20.32 -6.15 13.12
CA THR A 60 -21.02 -5.29 12.15
C THR A 60 -20.09 -4.98 10.99
N LEU A 61 -20.39 -5.51 9.80
CA LEU A 61 -19.59 -5.25 8.59
C LEU A 61 -20.31 -4.24 7.68
N HIS A 62 -19.64 -3.12 7.40
CA HIS A 62 -20.06 -2.19 6.36
C HIS A 62 -19.30 -2.49 5.07
N VAL A 63 -20.02 -2.90 4.01
CA VAL A 63 -19.42 -3.26 2.72
C VAL A 63 -19.60 -2.11 1.73
N ILE A 64 -18.48 -1.56 1.27
CA ILE A 64 -18.44 -0.59 0.16
C ILE A 64 -18.44 -1.37 -1.15
N LYS A 65 -19.45 -1.16 -2.00
CA LYS A 65 -19.55 -1.83 -3.30
C LYS A 65 -18.90 -0.99 -4.42
N PRO A 66 -18.16 -1.59 -5.36
CA PRO A 66 -17.82 -0.93 -6.61
C PRO A 66 -19.07 -0.59 -7.44
N PRO A 67 -19.07 0.48 -8.25
CA PRO A 67 -18.03 1.49 -8.40
C PRO A 67 -18.20 2.61 -7.35
N THR A 68 -17.35 2.63 -6.33
CA THR A 68 -17.24 3.79 -5.42
C THR A 68 -16.07 4.64 -5.88
N GLN A 69 -16.26 5.94 -6.00
CA GLN A 69 -15.16 6.85 -6.36
C GLN A 69 -14.03 6.75 -5.33
N ASP A 70 -12.78 6.77 -5.79
CA ASP A 70 -11.62 6.59 -4.91
C ASP A 70 -11.62 7.66 -3.80
N ARG A 71 -12.02 8.90 -4.11
CA ARG A 71 -12.18 10.00 -3.14
C ARG A 71 -13.15 9.67 -1.98
N VAL A 72 -14.30 9.07 -2.27
CA VAL A 72 -15.27 8.67 -1.24
C VAL A 72 -14.70 7.56 -0.37
N THR A 73 -13.94 6.65 -0.98
CA THR A 73 -13.25 5.58 -0.27
C THR A 73 -12.17 6.15 0.65
N PHE A 74 -11.38 7.11 0.16
CA PHE A 74 -10.41 7.88 0.91
C PHE A 74 -11.04 8.58 2.13
N ASP A 75 -12.13 9.31 1.93
CA ASP A 75 -12.81 10.03 3.01
C ASP A 75 -13.36 9.08 4.09
N LEU A 76 -13.89 7.91 3.68
CA LEU A 76 -14.35 6.90 4.61
C LEU A 76 -13.19 6.30 5.41
N PHE A 77 -12.07 5.97 4.74
CA PHE A 77 -10.87 5.47 5.43
C PHE A 77 -10.32 6.52 6.40
N ASP A 78 -10.22 7.79 6.01
CA ASP A 78 -9.77 8.85 6.92
C ASP A 78 -10.68 8.95 8.15
N ARG A 79 -12.01 8.88 7.95
CA ARG A 79 -13.00 8.94 9.03
C ARG A 79 -12.88 7.77 10.01
N VAL A 80 -12.76 6.53 9.50
CA VAL A 80 -12.59 5.33 10.33
C VAL A 80 -11.27 5.38 11.11
N ASN A 81 -10.21 5.93 10.51
CA ASN A 81 -8.90 6.03 11.14
C ASN A 81 -8.73 7.24 12.09
N ARG A 82 -9.76 8.10 12.28
CA ARG A 82 -9.66 9.26 13.19
C ARG A 82 -9.49 8.87 14.67
N GLY A 83 -10.00 7.70 15.07
CA GLY A 83 -9.90 7.20 16.45
C GLY A 83 -8.57 6.55 16.81
N GLY A 84 -7.67 6.35 15.83
CA GLY A 84 -6.37 5.72 16.02
C GLY A 84 -5.24 6.52 15.36
N THR A 85 -4.13 5.85 15.06
CA THR A 85 -3.04 6.48 14.29
C THR A 85 -3.51 6.72 12.87
N ARG A 86 -3.66 7.98 12.47
CA ARG A 86 -4.10 8.33 11.11
C ARG A 86 -3.12 7.80 10.06
N LEU A 87 -3.66 7.16 9.02
CA LEU A 87 -2.90 6.84 7.81
C LEU A 87 -2.59 8.13 7.05
N ASN A 88 -1.45 8.17 6.38
CA ASN A 88 -1.14 9.24 5.45
C ASN A 88 -1.67 8.85 4.07
N ASN A 89 -1.63 9.80 3.15
CA ASN A 89 -2.14 9.60 1.80
C ASN A 89 -1.45 8.43 1.07
N GLN A 90 -0.15 8.21 1.28
CA GLN A 90 0.57 7.12 0.61
C GLN A 90 0.20 5.75 1.18
N GLU A 91 0.04 5.62 2.49
CA GLU A 91 -0.39 4.39 3.13
C GLU A 91 -1.81 4.03 2.72
N MET A 92 -2.67 5.04 2.59
CA MET A 92 -4.03 4.91 2.11
C MET A 92 -4.07 4.50 0.63
N ARG A 93 -3.24 5.11 -0.24
CA ARG A 93 -3.07 4.66 -1.64
C ARG A 93 -2.60 3.22 -1.72
N ASN A 94 -1.60 2.85 -0.92
CA ASN A 94 -1.11 1.48 -0.88
C ASN A 94 -2.25 0.52 -0.52
N ALA A 95 -3.09 0.85 0.47
CA ALA A 95 -4.24 0.03 0.85
C ALA A 95 -5.33 -0.08 -0.24
N ILE A 96 -5.63 1.01 -0.96
CA ILE A 96 -6.70 1.07 -1.97
C ILE A 96 -6.25 0.42 -3.29
N TYR A 97 -5.04 0.70 -3.76
CA TYR A 97 -4.55 0.31 -5.09
C TYR A 97 -3.65 -0.93 -5.06
N GLN A 98 -4.03 -1.94 -4.28
CA GLN A 98 -3.30 -3.21 -4.21
C GLN A 98 -3.14 -3.85 -5.60
N GLY A 99 -1.92 -4.26 -5.96
CA GLY A 99 -1.67 -4.87 -7.26
C GLY A 99 -0.24 -4.69 -7.77
N ALA A 100 -0.08 -4.67 -9.09
CA ALA A 100 1.19 -4.47 -9.77
C ALA A 100 1.86 -3.15 -9.36
N ALA A 101 1.10 -2.07 -9.20
CA ALA A 101 1.59 -0.78 -8.74
C ALA A 101 2.34 -0.89 -7.40
N THR A 102 1.70 -1.48 -6.38
CA THR A 102 2.32 -1.66 -5.05
C THR A 102 3.53 -2.58 -5.07
N LYS A 103 3.55 -3.59 -5.95
CA LYS A 103 4.70 -4.50 -6.11
C LYS A 103 5.88 -3.77 -6.74
N LEU A 104 5.64 -3.04 -7.82
CA LEU A 104 6.65 -2.23 -8.50
C LEU A 104 7.27 -1.21 -7.55
N LEU A 105 6.45 -0.44 -6.81
CA LEU A 105 6.99 0.54 -5.86
C LEU A 105 7.86 -0.12 -4.78
N ASN A 106 7.49 -1.30 -4.29
CA ASN A 106 8.27 -2.04 -3.30
C ASN A 106 9.60 -2.55 -3.86
N GLU A 107 9.60 -3.00 -5.11
CA GLU A 107 10.80 -3.47 -5.80
C GLU A 107 11.80 -2.32 -5.98
N LEU A 108 11.36 -1.19 -6.53
CA LEU A 108 12.23 -0.05 -6.82
C LEU A 108 12.87 0.55 -5.57
N VAL A 109 12.12 0.68 -4.46
CA VAL A 109 12.69 1.19 -3.19
C VAL A 109 13.61 0.19 -2.51
N SER A 110 13.59 -1.10 -2.93
CA SER A 110 14.45 -2.14 -2.36
C SER A 110 15.84 -2.19 -2.99
N PHE A 111 16.02 -1.59 -4.17
CA PHE A 111 17.32 -1.53 -4.85
C PHE A 111 18.33 -0.77 -4.01
N GLU A 112 19.55 -1.34 -3.94
CA GLU A 112 20.64 -0.73 -3.19
C GLU A 112 21.10 0.57 -3.85
N SER A 113 21.13 0.61 -5.18
CA SER A 113 21.39 1.82 -5.96
C SER A 113 20.51 3.00 -5.54
N PHE A 114 19.22 2.76 -5.28
CA PHE A 114 18.29 3.79 -4.81
C PHE A 114 18.61 4.28 -3.40
N LYS A 115 18.97 3.38 -2.49
CA LYS A 115 19.37 3.75 -1.13
C LYS A 115 20.68 4.54 -1.14
N GLU A 116 21.65 4.10 -1.93
CA GLU A 116 22.95 4.78 -2.10
C GLU A 116 22.79 6.15 -2.74
N ALA A 117 22.05 6.27 -3.85
CA ALA A 117 21.83 7.54 -4.53
C ALA A 117 21.01 8.54 -3.72
N THR A 118 20.30 8.08 -2.70
CA THR A 118 19.58 8.94 -1.75
C THR A 118 20.33 9.10 -0.43
N GLU A 119 21.57 8.59 -0.34
CA GLU A 119 22.42 8.58 0.85
C GLU A 119 21.70 8.03 2.09
N ASN A 120 20.78 7.09 1.90
CA ASN A 120 19.88 6.56 2.94
C ASN A 120 19.07 7.65 3.68
N ALA A 121 18.96 8.86 3.12
CA ALA A 121 18.23 9.98 3.73
C ALA A 121 16.72 9.73 3.73
N ILE A 122 16.23 8.92 2.78
CA ILE A 122 14.81 8.61 2.65
C ILE A 122 14.43 7.42 3.50
N LYS A 123 13.86 7.76 4.64
CA LYS A 123 13.34 6.83 5.64
C LYS A 123 12.07 6.10 5.16
N PRO A 124 12.01 4.75 5.17
CA PRO A 124 10.84 3.98 4.73
C PRO A 124 9.63 4.11 5.68
N GLU A 125 9.83 4.70 6.86
CA GLU A 125 8.78 5.01 7.80
C GLU A 125 7.66 5.78 7.11
N ARG A 126 6.43 5.30 7.31
CA ARG A 126 5.22 5.91 6.74
C ARG A 126 5.24 5.96 5.19
N MET A 127 6.00 5.06 4.54
CA MET A 127 6.08 4.88 3.07
C MET A 127 6.58 6.11 2.29
N LYS A 128 7.47 6.92 2.86
CA LYS A 128 7.99 8.13 2.20
C LYS A 128 8.81 7.81 0.95
N ASP A 129 9.59 6.74 0.99
CA ASP A 129 10.32 6.14 -0.12
C ASP A 129 9.40 5.84 -1.32
N ARG A 130 8.32 5.08 -1.09
CA ARG A 130 7.33 4.72 -2.11
C ARG A 130 6.59 5.94 -2.64
N TYR A 131 6.34 6.93 -1.78
CA TYR A 131 5.75 8.19 -2.20
C TYR A 131 6.66 8.94 -3.17
N LEU A 132 7.97 9.03 -2.90
CA LEU A 132 8.91 9.67 -3.81
C LEU A 132 9.01 8.93 -5.15
N VAL A 133 9.17 7.61 -5.11
CA VAL A 133 9.24 6.79 -6.33
C VAL A 133 7.94 6.88 -7.14
N LEU A 134 6.77 6.89 -6.50
CA LEU A 134 5.51 7.06 -7.20
C LEU A 134 5.41 8.42 -7.89
N ARG A 135 5.89 9.50 -7.25
CA ARG A 135 5.98 10.83 -7.88
C ARG A 135 6.88 10.79 -9.10
N LEU A 136 8.06 10.18 -8.99
CA LEU A 136 9.00 10.03 -10.10
C LEU A 136 8.33 9.31 -11.27
N ILE A 137 7.74 8.14 -11.05
CA ILE A 137 7.06 7.35 -12.09
C ILE A 137 5.93 8.14 -12.74
N GLY A 138 5.07 8.75 -11.92
CA GLY A 138 3.94 9.54 -12.40
C GLY A 138 4.40 10.66 -13.34
N PHE A 139 5.36 11.47 -12.91
CA PHE A 139 5.88 12.57 -13.74
C PHE A 139 6.70 12.10 -14.93
N TYR A 140 7.43 10.98 -14.83
CA TYR A 140 8.15 10.37 -15.95
C TYR A 140 7.19 9.94 -17.07
N LEU A 141 6.16 9.16 -16.72
CA LEU A 141 5.13 8.71 -17.67
C LEU A 141 4.34 9.89 -18.23
N TRP A 142 3.97 10.85 -17.39
CA TRP A 142 3.25 12.05 -17.80
C TRP A 142 4.05 12.88 -18.80
N ARG A 143 5.34 13.14 -18.52
CA ARG A 143 6.23 13.88 -19.44
C ARG A 143 6.38 13.17 -20.79
N LYS A 144 6.40 11.83 -20.79
CA LYS A 144 6.42 11.01 -22.01
C LYS A 144 5.06 10.85 -22.69
N LYS A 145 3.98 11.44 -22.14
CA LYS A 145 2.59 11.28 -22.59
C LYS A 145 2.13 9.81 -22.63
N GLN A 146 2.69 8.98 -21.75
CA GLN A 146 2.41 7.54 -21.63
C GLN A 146 1.50 7.20 -20.45
N LEU A 147 1.21 8.16 -19.57
CA LEU A 147 0.28 7.96 -18.46
C LEU A 147 -1.17 8.10 -18.96
N LEU A 148 -1.94 7.01 -18.98
CA LEU A 148 -3.32 6.99 -19.47
C LEU A 148 -4.35 6.97 -18.34
N SER A 149 -5.45 7.70 -18.52
CA SER A 149 -6.60 7.69 -17.60
C SER A 149 -7.52 6.51 -17.93
N VAL A 150 -7.10 5.32 -17.49
CA VAL A 150 -7.74 4.03 -17.86
C VAL A 150 -9.19 3.87 -17.38
N LYS A 151 -9.63 4.67 -16.42
CA LYS A 151 -11.03 4.71 -15.95
C LYS A 151 -11.93 5.65 -16.76
N GLU A 152 -11.35 6.53 -17.59
CA GLU A 152 -12.10 7.49 -18.40
C GLU A 152 -12.41 6.90 -19.79
N ARG A 153 -13.56 7.28 -20.36
CA ARG A 153 -13.98 6.82 -21.69
C ARG A 153 -12.94 7.28 -22.73
N GLY A 154 -12.46 6.33 -23.53
CA GLY A 154 -11.45 6.58 -24.56
C GLY A 154 -10.02 6.66 -24.03
N THR A 155 -9.81 6.37 -22.72
CA THR A 155 -8.49 6.27 -22.09
C THR A 155 -7.51 7.41 -22.47
N PRO A 156 -7.92 8.68 -22.32
CA PRO A 156 -7.07 9.81 -22.70
C PRO A 156 -5.81 9.86 -21.83
N PRO A 157 -4.73 10.52 -22.28
CA PRO A 157 -3.58 10.83 -21.41
C PRO A 157 -4.03 11.61 -20.18
N VAL A 158 -3.44 11.31 -19.02
CA VAL A 158 -3.73 12.03 -17.77
C VAL A 158 -3.22 13.46 -17.86
N GLU A 159 -4.10 14.43 -17.58
CA GLU A 159 -3.72 15.82 -17.40
C GLU A 159 -3.37 16.11 -15.93
N TYR A 160 -2.26 16.80 -15.69
CA TYR A 160 -1.91 17.30 -14.36
C TYR A 160 -2.47 18.70 -14.16
N ARG A 161 -3.32 18.88 -13.15
CA ARG A 161 -4.01 20.15 -12.83
C ARG A 161 -3.67 20.64 -11.42
N SER A 162 -2.41 20.48 -11.01
CA SER A 162 -1.91 20.85 -9.66
C SER A 162 -2.52 20.07 -8.49
N ASP A 163 -3.40 19.10 -8.74
CA ASP A 163 -3.85 18.13 -7.73
C ASP A 163 -2.93 16.91 -7.74
N LEU A 164 -1.96 16.90 -6.82
CA LEU A 164 -1.01 15.79 -6.71
C LEU A 164 -1.67 14.51 -6.19
N GLU A 165 -2.72 14.61 -5.39
CA GLU A 165 -3.36 13.46 -4.77
C GLU A 165 -4.14 12.65 -5.79
N ASP A 166 -4.95 13.33 -6.60
CA ASP A 166 -5.65 12.74 -7.75
C ASP A 166 -4.66 12.19 -8.79
N PHE A 167 -3.61 12.96 -9.10
CA PHE A 167 -2.59 12.55 -10.07
C PHE A 167 -1.89 11.24 -9.68
N LEU A 168 -1.49 11.10 -8.42
CA LEU A 168 -0.85 9.88 -7.94
C LEU A 168 -1.86 8.72 -7.83
N GLY A 169 -3.14 9.00 -7.57
CA GLY A 169 -4.22 8.00 -7.65
C GLY A 169 -4.42 7.45 -9.07
N LYS A 170 -4.44 8.33 -10.08
CA LYS A 170 -4.48 7.97 -11.50
C LYS A 170 -3.24 7.18 -11.92
N THR A 171 -2.07 7.56 -11.42
CA THR A 171 -0.82 6.81 -11.63
C THR A 171 -0.90 5.40 -11.06
N MET A 172 -1.36 5.23 -9.82
CA MET A 172 -1.56 3.91 -9.22
C MET A 172 -2.59 3.07 -9.98
N THR A 173 -3.64 3.71 -10.50
CA THR A 173 -4.65 3.04 -11.32
C THR A 173 -4.07 2.53 -12.63
N PHE A 174 -3.34 3.39 -13.35
CA PHE A 174 -2.67 3.03 -14.60
C PHE A 174 -1.67 1.88 -14.40
N LEU A 175 -0.83 1.95 -13.36
CA LEU A 175 0.16 0.90 -13.05
C LEU A 175 -0.44 -0.45 -12.65
N ASN A 176 -1.73 -0.49 -12.30
CA ASN A 176 -2.47 -1.72 -12.06
C ASN A 176 -3.23 -2.22 -13.30
N ASP A 177 -3.26 -1.43 -14.38
CA ASP A 177 -3.93 -1.76 -15.62
C ASP A 177 -2.98 -2.51 -16.58
N PRO A 178 -3.48 -3.51 -17.35
CA PRO A 178 -2.67 -4.23 -18.33
C PRO A 178 -1.92 -3.35 -19.34
N ALA A 179 -2.43 -2.15 -19.65
CA ALA A 179 -1.76 -1.20 -20.54
C ALA A 179 -0.37 -0.78 -20.03
N SER A 180 -0.12 -0.91 -18.72
CA SER A 180 1.18 -0.58 -18.10
C SER A 180 2.14 -1.77 -18.00
N ASN A 181 1.74 -3.00 -18.34
CA ASN A 181 2.53 -4.21 -18.07
C ASN A 181 3.96 -4.12 -18.63
N THR A 182 4.10 -3.74 -19.90
CA THR A 182 5.42 -3.59 -20.54
C THR A 182 6.28 -2.53 -19.85
N PHE A 183 5.66 -1.46 -19.33
CA PHE A 183 6.37 -0.46 -18.54
C PHE A 183 6.82 -1.07 -17.19
N CYS A 184 5.90 -1.72 -16.47
CA CYS A 184 6.21 -2.33 -15.17
C CYS A 184 7.30 -3.41 -15.26
N GLU A 185 7.39 -4.14 -16.37
CA GLU A 185 8.43 -5.15 -16.62
C GLU A 185 9.80 -4.54 -16.92
N LYS A 186 9.85 -3.45 -17.72
CA LYS A 186 11.12 -2.89 -18.22
C LYS A 186 11.68 -1.77 -17.33
N PHE A 187 10.81 -1.02 -16.68
CA PHE A 187 11.20 0.17 -15.92
C PHE A 187 12.16 -0.12 -14.76
N PRO A 188 12.07 -1.23 -14.00
CA PRO A 188 13.02 -1.52 -12.93
C PRO A 188 14.48 -1.52 -13.38
N ALA A 189 14.81 -2.17 -14.50
CA ALA A 189 16.17 -2.19 -15.03
C ALA A 189 16.66 -0.77 -15.43
N SER A 190 15.82 0.00 -16.12
CA SER A 190 16.16 1.38 -16.50
C SER A 190 16.27 2.33 -15.29
N PHE A 191 15.46 2.10 -14.26
CA PHE A 191 15.51 2.85 -13.01
C PHE A 191 16.82 2.57 -12.26
N ASP A 192 17.18 1.30 -12.10
CA ASP A 192 18.41 0.88 -11.41
C ASP A 192 19.66 1.46 -12.10
N GLU A 193 19.73 1.36 -13.44
CA GLU A 193 20.80 1.96 -14.23
C GLU A 193 20.85 3.49 -14.08
N GLY A 194 19.70 4.16 -14.17
CA GLY A 194 19.60 5.62 -14.11
C GLY A 194 20.00 6.18 -12.74
N VAL A 195 19.59 5.50 -11.67
CA VAL A 195 19.86 5.93 -10.29
C VAL A 195 21.31 5.67 -9.89
N THR A 196 21.92 4.59 -10.38
CA THR A 196 23.36 4.33 -10.19
C THR A 196 24.24 5.46 -10.76
N ARG A 197 23.78 6.13 -11.82
CA ARG A 197 24.51 7.25 -12.45
C ARG A 197 24.29 8.60 -11.79
N LEU A 198 23.32 8.74 -10.88
CA LEU A 198 22.96 10.02 -10.27
C LEU A 198 24.11 10.65 -9.46
N PRO A 199 24.83 9.89 -8.60
CA PRO A 199 25.95 10.44 -7.83
C PRO A 199 27.09 10.97 -8.71
N LEU A 200 27.32 10.34 -9.87
CA LEU A 200 28.37 10.75 -10.81
C LEU A 200 28.07 12.09 -11.49
N LEU A 201 26.80 12.44 -11.66
CA LEU A 201 26.38 13.70 -12.30
C LEU A 201 26.44 14.92 -11.36
N LEU A 202 26.43 14.69 -10.05
CA LEU A 202 26.49 15.77 -9.04
C LEU A 202 27.94 16.09 -8.61
N LEU A 203 28.90 15.23 -8.94
CA LEU A 203 30.33 15.46 -8.69
C LEU A 203 31.04 16.20 -9.85
N ASP A 204 30.37 16.34 -11.00
CA ASP A 204 30.86 17.04 -12.20
C ASP A 204 30.31 18.49 -12.32
N GLN A 205 29.74 19.07 -11.25
CA GLN A 205 29.34 20.48 -11.15
C GLN A 205 30.11 21.20 -10.05
#